data_AF-A0A0F9PFL0-F1
#
_entry.id   AF-A0A0F9PFL0-F1
#
_cell.length_a   1.000
_cell.length_b   1.000
_cell.length_c   1.000
_cell.angle_alpha   90.00
_cell.angle_beta   90.00
_cell.angle_gamma   90.00
#
_symmetry.space_group_name_H-M   'P 1'
#
loop_
_entity.id
_entity.type
_entity.pdbx_description
1 polymer ?
#
loop_
_entity_poly.entity_id
_entity_poly.type
_entity_poly.pdbx_seq_one_letter_code
_entity_poly.pdbx_strand_id
1 'polypeptide(L)'
;MGNSLRIGPVMLWLIISLPLQAQARVADNPLHLDPAWLTLIHYQPDRFGGGYTSEADDSAFFLSADGKTSPKAELEATLKAIQQPGDGNEHARCRFPARDTWLREHLDLPAKKADCPAYKEWTETLNTQSVTLVFAASYLNSPSSMFGHTFLRLDPPQKDQQTNLLLASTISYAADAAAHDSELLFAYRGIFGGYPGITTVQPYYEKIRLYSDIEHRDLWEYTLNLGQQEVELMLAHAWEIRDINFDYYFFDENCAYRLLALIDIARPGTNLLDEVTTHAIPSDTVRWVVDKNLVKNVHYRASAASAVAHSLSALPPSSQTLAAAIADGYVKPDSDEVLALPPEEREKFIF
;
A
#
# COMPACT_ATOMS: atom_id res chain seq x y z
N MET A 1 -77.81 18.28 56.20
CA MET A 1 -76.56 18.50 56.97
C MET A 1 -75.45 17.69 56.32
N GLY A 2 -74.41 18.38 55.83
CA GLY A 2 -73.03 17.88 55.72
C GLY A 2 -72.65 16.80 54.71
N ASN A 3 -72.00 17.24 53.62
CA ASN A 3 -70.90 16.63 52.83
C ASN A 3 -70.28 15.33 53.41
N SER A 4 -69.82 14.34 52.63
CA SER A 4 -68.77 14.46 51.61
C SER A 4 -68.66 13.16 50.81
N LEU A 5 -68.81 13.20 49.49
CA LEU A 5 -68.47 12.08 48.57
C LEU A 5 -67.15 12.42 47.87
N ARG A 6 -66.13 11.60 48.12
CA ARG A 6 -64.84 11.65 47.44
C ARG A 6 -65.01 11.20 45.99
N ILE A 7 -64.83 12.11 45.04
CA ILE A 7 -64.66 11.78 43.61
C ILE A 7 -63.19 12.05 43.29
N GLY A 8 -62.43 10.99 43.02
CA GLY A 8 -61.05 11.09 42.54
C GLY A 8 -61.01 11.54 41.07
N PRO A 9 -60.00 12.30 40.64
CA PRO A 9 -59.89 12.71 39.25
C PRO A 9 -59.35 11.55 38.41
N VAL A 10 -60.16 11.10 37.44
CA VAL A 10 -59.71 10.22 36.36
C VAL A 10 -58.94 11.07 35.37
N MET A 11 -57.61 10.94 35.35
CA MET A 11 -56.74 11.57 34.37
C MET A 11 -56.75 10.71 33.09
N LEU A 12 -57.54 11.10 32.09
CA LEU A 12 -57.46 10.53 30.74
C LEU A 12 -56.19 11.06 30.06
N TRP A 13 -55.19 10.18 29.88
CA TRP A 13 -54.06 10.44 29.00
C TRP A 13 -54.47 10.10 27.55
N LEU A 14 -54.71 11.13 26.74
CA LEU A 14 -54.77 11.01 25.28
C LEU A 14 -53.35 10.89 24.75
N ILE A 15 -52.93 9.67 24.38
CA ILE A 15 -51.71 9.45 23.61
C ILE A 15 -52.04 9.77 22.14
N ILE A 16 -51.61 10.95 21.70
CA ILE A 16 -51.58 11.31 20.29
C ILE A 16 -50.34 10.62 19.69
N SER A 17 -50.53 9.46 19.08
CA SER A 17 -49.52 8.82 18.25
C SER A 17 -49.44 9.54 16.90
N LEU A 18 -48.59 10.58 16.82
CA LEU A 18 -48.12 11.12 15.55
C LEU A 18 -47.14 10.11 14.93
N PRO A 19 -47.31 9.71 13.67
CA PRO A 19 -46.28 8.93 12.99
C PRO A 19 -45.08 9.86 12.79
N LEU A 20 -44.03 9.63 13.56
CA LEU A 20 -42.73 10.21 13.33
C LEU A 20 -42.19 9.60 12.03
N GLN A 21 -42.49 10.22 10.89
CA GLN A 21 -41.73 9.96 9.68
C GLN A 21 -40.32 10.49 9.93
N ALA A 22 -39.44 9.61 10.39
CA ALA A 22 -38.01 9.80 10.27
C ALA A 22 -37.68 9.72 8.76
N GLN A 23 -37.83 10.83 8.04
CA GLN A 23 -36.99 11.03 6.87
C GLN A 23 -35.55 11.00 7.37
N ALA A 24 -34.85 9.89 7.12
CA ALA A 24 -33.40 9.91 7.09
C ALA A 24 -33.01 10.95 6.04
N ARG A 25 -32.68 12.16 6.48
CA ARG A 25 -31.86 13.06 5.67
C ARG A 25 -30.54 12.33 5.55
N VAL A 26 -30.29 11.70 4.40
CA VAL A 26 -28.92 11.48 3.95
C VAL A 26 -28.32 12.88 3.98
N ALA A 27 -27.43 13.13 4.94
CA ALA A 27 -26.69 14.38 4.92
C ALA A 27 -25.83 14.30 3.65
N ASP A 28 -26.16 15.10 2.64
CA ASP A 28 -25.30 15.31 1.48
C ASP A 28 -24.01 15.92 2.02
N ASN A 29 -23.04 15.06 2.34
CA ASN A 29 -21.75 15.51 2.77
C ASN A 29 -21.13 16.22 1.56
N PRO A 30 -20.62 17.46 1.71
CA PRO A 30 -20.12 18.18 0.56
C PRO A 30 -18.92 17.42 -0.02
N LEU A 31 -18.85 17.29 -1.35
CA LEU A 31 -17.86 16.45 -2.03
C LEU A 31 -16.39 16.72 -1.62
N HIS A 32 -16.07 17.95 -1.22
CA HIS A 32 -14.71 18.29 -0.79
C HIS A 32 -14.34 17.73 0.60
N LEU A 33 -15.30 17.20 1.35
CA LEU A 33 -15.11 16.47 2.61
C LEU A 33 -15.44 14.98 2.46
N ASP A 34 -15.65 14.51 1.22
CA ASP A 34 -15.81 13.09 0.98
C ASP A 34 -14.50 12.36 1.35
N PRO A 35 -14.54 11.26 2.12
CA PRO A 35 -13.34 10.54 2.52
C PRO A 35 -12.46 10.13 1.33
N ALA A 36 -13.05 9.69 0.22
CA ALA A 36 -12.28 9.28 -0.95
C ALA A 36 -11.58 10.48 -1.61
N TRP A 37 -12.22 11.65 -1.65
CA TRP A 37 -11.56 12.89 -2.09
C TRP A 37 -10.40 13.27 -1.16
N LEU A 38 -10.61 13.18 0.15
CA LEU A 38 -9.57 13.48 1.12
C LEU A 38 -8.37 12.56 0.96
N THR A 39 -8.59 11.26 0.76
CA THR A 39 -7.51 10.29 0.52
C THR A 39 -6.79 10.52 -0.81
N LEU A 40 -7.50 10.82 -1.91
CA LEU A 40 -6.89 11.09 -3.23
C LEU A 40 -5.90 12.27 -3.21
N ILE A 41 -6.09 13.21 -2.30
CA ILE A 41 -5.23 14.40 -2.16
C ILE A 41 -4.33 14.27 -0.91
N HIS A 42 -4.34 13.13 -0.23
CA HIS A 42 -3.58 12.88 1.00
C HIS A 42 -3.83 13.91 2.11
N TYR A 43 -5.07 14.37 2.27
CA TYR A 43 -5.45 15.25 3.37
C TYR A 43 -5.56 14.50 4.69
N GLN A 44 -4.90 15.04 5.72
CA GLN A 44 -5.07 14.65 7.11
C GLN A 44 -5.78 15.77 7.89
N PRO A 45 -6.62 15.42 8.88
CA PRO A 45 -7.22 16.42 9.76
C PRO A 45 -6.12 17.15 10.55
N ASP A 46 -6.24 18.48 10.65
CA ASP A 46 -5.28 19.28 11.41
C ASP A 46 -5.29 18.88 12.89
N ARG A 47 -4.11 18.80 13.53
CA ARG A 47 -3.99 18.51 14.97
C ARG A 47 -4.74 19.52 15.86
N PHE A 48 -4.86 20.76 15.38
CA PHE A 48 -5.58 21.83 16.06
C PHE A 48 -6.52 22.53 15.08
N GLY A 49 -7.81 22.55 15.40
CA GLY A 49 -8.85 23.14 14.54
C GLY A 49 -9.72 22.06 13.88
N GLY A 50 -10.49 22.47 12.87
CA GLY A 50 -11.34 21.58 12.07
C GLY A 50 -10.99 21.63 10.58
N GLY A 51 -9.72 21.91 10.28
CA GLY A 51 -9.18 21.98 8.92
C GLY A 51 -8.52 20.68 8.48
N TYR A 52 -7.98 20.71 7.27
CA TYR A 52 -7.26 19.60 6.66
C TYR A 52 -6.00 20.13 5.97
N THR A 53 -4.91 19.39 6.10
CA THR A 53 -3.65 19.68 5.42
C THR A 53 -3.20 18.44 4.64
N SER A 54 -2.83 18.64 3.38
CA SER A 54 -2.30 17.58 2.53
C SER A 54 -0.85 17.29 2.88
N GLU A 55 -0.52 16.00 2.94
CA GLU A 55 0.84 15.50 3.15
C GLU A 55 1.73 15.64 1.91
N ALA A 56 1.17 15.99 0.75
CA ALA A 56 1.99 16.25 -0.43
C ALA A 56 2.78 17.56 -0.28
N ASP A 57 4.09 17.51 -0.54
CA ASP A 57 4.97 18.66 -0.37
C ASP A 57 5.20 19.43 -1.66
N ASP A 58 5.13 18.74 -2.79
CA ASP A 58 5.30 19.39 -4.08
C ASP A 58 4.05 20.17 -4.51
N SER A 59 4.23 21.49 -4.70
CA SER A 59 3.18 22.37 -5.24
C SER A 59 2.63 21.90 -6.59
N ALA A 60 3.41 21.13 -7.35
CA ALA A 60 2.99 20.55 -8.63
C ALA A 60 1.83 19.54 -8.51
N PHE A 61 1.62 18.96 -7.32
CA PHE A 61 0.50 18.06 -7.05
C PHE A 61 -0.86 18.78 -6.98
N PHE A 62 -0.87 20.08 -6.69
CA PHE A 62 -2.09 20.86 -6.53
C PHE A 62 -2.40 21.67 -7.79
N LEU A 63 -3.70 21.78 -8.09
CA LEU A 63 -4.20 22.67 -9.14
C LEU A 63 -4.60 24.04 -8.58
N SER A 64 -4.87 24.13 -7.28
CA SER A 64 -5.10 25.37 -6.56
C SER A 64 -3.83 25.84 -5.84
N ALA A 65 -3.60 27.16 -5.79
CA ALA A 65 -2.55 27.75 -4.96
C ALA A 65 -2.76 27.49 -3.46
N ASP A 66 -4.02 27.38 -3.04
CA ASP A 66 -4.42 27.03 -1.66
C ASP A 66 -4.68 25.52 -1.51
N GLY A 67 -4.30 24.71 -2.51
CA GLY A 67 -4.64 23.29 -2.58
C GLY A 67 -4.11 22.51 -1.39
N LYS A 68 -2.93 22.85 -0.85
CA LYS A 68 -2.36 22.11 0.30
C LYS A 68 -3.23 22.18 1.57
N THR A 69 -4.04 23.23 1.77
CA THR A 69 -4.77 23.47 3.02
C THR A 69 -6.28 23.68 2.83
N SER A 70 -6.78 23.58 1.59
CA SER A 70 -8.19 23.78 1.27
C SER A 70 -8.70 22.68 0.33
N PRO A 71 -9.28 21.60 0.89
CA PRO A 71 -9.92 20.54 0.10
C PRO A 71 -10.96 21.09 -0.89
N LYS A 72 -11.66 22.16 -0.50
CA LYS A 72 -12.65 22.82 -1.34
C LYS A 72 -11.99 23.55 -2.53
N ALA A 73 -10.93 24.33 -2.29
CA ALA A 73 -10.28 25.06 -3.36
C ALA A 73 -9.63 24.10 -4.37
N GLU A 74 -9.03 23.01 -3.90
CA GLU A 74 -8.46 21.98 -4.78
C GLU A 74 -9.53 21.27 -5.59
N LEU A 75 -10.69 20.93 -4.99
CA LEU A 75 -11.80 20.31 -5.70
C LEU A 75 -12.33 21.22 -6.82
N GLU A 76 -12.56 22.50 -6.52
CA GLU A 76 -13.04 23.49 -7.48
C GLU A 76 -12.03 23.73 -8.61
N ALA A 77 -10.74 23.81 -8.29
CA ALA A 77 -9.66 23.93 -9.28
C ALA A 77 -9.56 22.69 -10.16
N THR A 78 -9.64 21.50 -9.58
CA THR A 78 -9.66 20.22 -10.31
C THR A 78 -10.83 20.16 -11.27
N LEU A 79 -12.04 20.44 -10.79
CA LEU A 79 -13.25 20.45 -11.59
C LEU A 79 -13.16 21.44 -12.77
N LYS A 80 -12.61 22.62 -12.54
CA LYS A 80 -12.38 23.61 -13.61
C LYS A 80 -11.36 23.13 -14.64
N ALA A 81 -10.26 22.53 -14.18
CA ALA A 81 -9.14 22.12 -15.02
C ALA A 81 -9.49 20.92 -15.91
N ILE A 82 -10.17 19.89 -15.38
CA ILE A 82 -10.54 18.69 -16.16
C ILE A 82 -11.56 19.00 -17.28
N GLN A 83 -12.32 20.08 -17.14
CA GLN A 83 -13.31 20.52 -18.12
C GLN A 83 -12.73 21.47 -19.19
N GLN A 84 -11.48 21.92 -19.06
CA GLN A 84 -10.86 22.72 -20.11
C GLN A 84 -10.72 21.89 -21.39
N PRO A 85 -10.84 22.51 -22.57
CA PRO A 85 -10.49 21.83 -23.81
C PRO A 85 -8.97 21.63 -23.89
N GLY A 86 -8.55 20.44 -24.29
CA GLY A 86 -7.15 20.14 -24.54
C GLY A 86 -6.91 18.64 -24.61
N ASP A 87 -5.75 18.27 -25.15
CA ASP A 87 -5.26 16.91 -25.26
C ASP A 87 -3.77 16.88 -24.89
N GLY A 88 -3.22 15.69 -24.65
CA GLY A 88 -1.83 15.50 -24.32
C GLY A 88 -1.54 15.45 -22.82
N ASN A 89 -0.33 15.02 -22.49
CA ASN A 89 0.05 14.60 -21.13
C ASN A 89 -0.09 15.68 -20.06
N GLU A 90 0.00 16.96 -20.44
CA GLU A 90 -0.13 18.11 -19.52
C GLU A 90 -1.59 18.45 -19.17
N HIS A 91 -2.56 17.91 -19.91
CA HIS A 91 -3.96 18.13 -19.62
C HIS A 91 -4.30 17.57 -18.23
N ALA A 92 -5.13 18.28 -17.45
CA ALA A 92 -5.43 17.91 -16.06
C ALA A 92 -5.96 16.47 -15.91
N ARG A 93 -6.70 15.98 -16.91
CA ARG A 93 -7.20 14.59 -16.94
C ARG A 93 -6.12 13.53 -17.19
N CYS A 94 -5.03 13.92 -17.84
CA CYS A 94 -3.89 13.04 -18.11
C CYS A 94 -2.88 13.10 -16.97
N ARG A 95 -2.79 14.23 -16.27
CA ARG A 95 -2.01 14.39 -15.03
C ARG A 95 -2.70 13.74 -13.83
N PHE A 96 -4.02 13.86 -13.75
CA PHE A 96 -4.85 13.40 -12.64
C PHE A 96 -5.99 12.45 -13.05
N PRO A 97 -5.68 11.26 -13.61
CA PRO A 97 -6.69 10.31 -14.07
C PRO A 97 -7.53 9.69 -12.95
N ALA A 98 -7.00 9.50 -11.73
CA ALA A 98 -7.77 8.98 -10.60
C ALA A 98 -8.77 10.03 -10.11
N ARG A 99 -8.34 11.30 -10.02
CA ARG A 99 -9.24 12.41 -9.68
C ARG A 99 -10.34 12.61 -10.72
N ASP A 100 -10.02 12.54 -12.02
CA ASP A 100 -11.03 12.61 -13.10
C ASP A 100 -12.02 11.44 -13.03
N THR A 101 -11.53 10.23 -12.74
CA THR A 101 -12.38 9.04 -12.60
C THR A 101 -13.36 9.21 -11.45
N TRP A 102 -12.87 9.52 -10.25
CA TRP A 102 -13.70 9.71 -9.06
C TRP A 102 -14.74 10.84 -9.26
N LEU A 103 -14.33 11.98 -9.83
CA LEU A 103 -15.25 13.10 -10.09
C LEU A 103 -16.39 12.73 -11.04
N ARG A 104 -16.13 11.90 -12.05
CA ARG A 104 -17.15 11.46 -13.02
C ARG A 104 -18.10 10.41 -12.45
N GLU A 105 -17.71 9.69 -11.40
CA GLU A 105 -18.61 8.80 -10.68
C GLU A 105 -19.63 9.58 -9.83
N HIS A 106 -19.24 10.79 -9.38
CA HIS A 106 -20.07 11.63 -8.51
C HIS A 106 -20.84 12.72 -9.26
N LEU A 107 -20.35 13.14 -10.44
CA LEU A 107 -20.88 14.27 -11.19
C LEU A 107 -21.11 13.92 -12.67
N ASP A 108 -22.19 14.43 -13.24
CA ASP A 108 -22.46 14.34 -14.67
C ASP A 108 -21.60 15.36 -15.45
N LEU A 109 -20.36 14.98 -15.77
CA LEU A 109 -19.40 15.82 -16.49
C LEU A 109 -19.39 15.53 -18.00
N PRO A 110 -19.17 16.53 -18.87
CA PRO A 110 -19.11 16.34 -20.31
C PRO A 110 -18.16 15.21 -20.73
N ALA A 111 -18.64 14.34 -21.61
CA ALA A 111 -17.99 13.08 -21.95
C ALA A 111 -16.80 13.19 -22.93
N LYS A 112 -16.44 14.40 -23.40
CA LYS A 112 -15.34 14.56 -24.36
C LYS A 112 -14.06 14.05 -23.71
N LYS A 113 -13.52 12.91 -24.16
CA LYS A 113 -12.28 12.31 -23.65
C LYS A 113 -11.07 13.17 -24.04
N ALA A 114 -10.12 13.31 -23.12
CA ALA A 114 -8.79 13.81 -23.42
C ALA A 114 -7.94 12.61 -23.86
N ASP A 115 -7.10 12.80 -24.89
CA ASP A 115 -6.11 11.78 -25.27
C ASP A 115 -4.87 11.87 -24.37
N CYS A 116 -4.56 10.78 -23.66
CA CYS A 116 -3.50 10.69 -22.65
C CYS A 116 -2.48 9.61 -23.05
N PRO A 117 -1.66 9.83 -24.09
CA PRO A 117 -0.82 8.79 -24.67
C PRO A 117 0.20 8.22 -23.68
N ALA A 118 0.85 9.05 -22.85
CA ALA A 118 1.84 8.54 -21.90
C ALA A 118 1.21 7.75 -20.75
N TYR A 119 0.03 8.14 -20.27
CA TYR A 119 -0.71 7.36 -19.27
C TYR A 119 -1.16 6.01 -19.83
N LYS A 120 -1.62 6.00 -21.08
CA LYS A 120 -1.99 4.78 -21.80
C LYS A 120 -0.78 3.85 -21.99
N GLU A 121 0.34 4.37 -22.47
CA GLU A 121 1.58 3.59 -22.62
C GLU A 121 2.05 3.00 -21.28
N TRP A 122 1.96 3.78 -20.20
CA TRP A 122 2.33 3.33 -18.86
C TRP A 122 1.43 2.20 -18.35
N THR A 123 0.10 2.35 -18.45
CA THR A 123 -0.83 1.28 -18.05
C THR A 123 -0.68 0.03 -18.91
N GLU A 124 -0.46 0.17 -20.22
CA GLU A 124 -0.22 -0.95 -21.15
C GLU A 124 1.11 -1.66 -20.87
N THR A 125 2.15 -0.92 -20.48
CA THR A 125 3.45 -1.49 -20.12
C THR A 125 3.37 -2.31 -18.84
N LEU A 126 2.65 -1.81 -17.83
CA LEU A 126 2.44 -2.55 -16.59
C LEU A 126 1.52 -3.75 -16.77
N ASN A 127 0.51 -3.63 -17.64
CA ASN A 127 -0.43 -4.69 -18.00
C ASN A 127 -0.98 -5.45 -16.78
N THR A 128 -1.34 -4.72 -15.71
CA THR A 128 -1.66 -5.33 -14.41
C THR A 128 -3.09 -5.89 -14.37
N GLN A 129 -3.22 -7.15 -13.96
CA GLN A 129 -4.51 -7.78 -13.67
C GLN A 129 -4.75 -7.94 -12.16
N SER A 130 -3.70 -8.17 -11.38
CA SER A 130 -3.81 -8.36 -9.93
C SER A 130 -2.66 -7.68 -9.20
N VAL A 131 -2.89 -7.37 -7.92
CA VAL A 131 -1.91 -6.74 -7.06
C VAL A 131 -1.62 -7.64 -5.86
N THR A 132 -0.36 -7.78 -5.52
CA THR A 132 0.10 -8.59 -4.38
C THR A 132 0.89 -7.71 -3.43
N LEU A 133 0.47 -7.61 -2.17
CA LEU A 133 1.27 -6.98 -1.11
C LEU A 133 2.38 -7.96 -0.69
N VAL A 134 3.63 -7.58 -0.90
CA VAL A 134 4.79 -8.39 -0.54
C VAL A 134 5.44 -7.83 0.70
N PHE A 135 5.67 -8.70 1.68
CA PHE A 135 6.39 -8.41 2.91
C PHE A 135 7.71 -9.17 2.95
N ALA A 136 8.82 -8.44 3.01
CA ALA A 136 10.14 -9.01 3.28
C ALA A 136 10.36 -9.07 4.80
N ALA A 137 10.55 -10.27 5.34
CA ALA A 137 10.70 -10.52 6.78
C ALA A 137 11.89 -9.76 7.39
N SER A 138 11.87 -9.47 8.69
CA SER A 138 12.90 -8.65 9.38
C SER A 138 14.35 -9.06 9.09
N TYR A 139 15.23 -8.08 8.86
CA TYR A 139 16.67 -8.30 8.76
C TYR A 139 17.41 -7.65 9.94
N LEU A 140 17.84 -8.47 10.89
CA LEU A 140 18.41 -8.00 12.17
C LEU A 140 19.80 -7.36 12.04
N ASN A 141 20.51 -7.60 10.93
CA ASN A 141 21.86 -7.08 10.72
C ASN A 141 21.89 -5.61 10.27
N SER A 142 20.73 -4.97 10.06
CA SER A 142 20.65 -3.54 9.76
C SER A 142 19.47 -2.88 10.47
N PRO A 143 19.69 -1.83 11.29
CA PRO A 143 18.62 -1.13 12.02
C PRO A 143 17.50 -0.60 11.12
N SER A 144 17.82 -0.17 9.89
CA SER A 144 16.85 0.36 8.92
C SER A 144 15.95 -0.70 8.29
N SER A 145 16.32 -1.98 8.40
CA SER A 145 15.59 -3.14 7.84
C SER A 145 15.01 -4.07 8.91
N MET A 146 15.18 -3.71 10.18
CA MET A 146 14.81 -4.55 11.34
C MET A 146 13.31 -4.84 11.41
N PHE A 147 12.46 -3.92 10.94
CA PHE A 147 11.00 -4.04 11.02
C PHE A 147 10.34 -4.65 9.77
N GLY A 148 11.14 -5.09 8.80
CA GLY A 148 10.63 -5.57 7.52
C GLY A 148 10.53 -4.48 6.46
N HIS A 149 10.17 -4.86 5.24
CA HIS A 149 9.80 -3.93 4.16
C HIS A 149 8.56 -4.43 3.46
N THR A 150 7.72 -3.50 3.01
CA THR A 150 6.55 -3.81 2.17
C THR A 150 6.65 -3.12 0.83
N PHE A 151 6.15 -3.78 -0.21
CA PHE A 151 5.95 -3.22 -1.55
C PHE A 151 4.79 -3.93 -2.24
N LEU A 152 4.19 -3.29 -3.25
CA LEU A 152 3.13 -3.90 -4.06
C LEU A 152 3.75 -4.49 -5.32
N ARG A 153 3.49 -5.75 -5.61
CA ARG A 153 3.79 -6.37 -6.91
C ARG A 153 2.57 -6.26 -7.81
N LEU A 154 2.81 -5.83 -9.04
CA LEU A 154 1.84 -5.70 -10.11
C LEU A 154 1.96 -6.92 -11.02
N ASP A 155 0.95 -7.77 -10.95
CA ASP A 155 0.94 -9.07 -11.62
C ASP A 155 0.16 -8.98 -12.95
N PRO A 156 0.80 -9.31 -14.10
CA PRO A 156 0.10 -9.35 -15.37
C PRO A 156 -0.85 -10.55 -15.47
N PRO A 157 -1.77 -10.58 -16.46
CA PRO A 157 -2.64 -11.72 -16.68
C PRO A 157 -1.89 -13.04 -16.79
N GLN A 158 -2.26 -14.01 -15.94
CA GLN A 158 -1.68 -15.34 -15.95
C GLN A 158 -2.06 -16.06 -17.24
N LYS A 159 -1.07 -16.36 -18.09
CA LYS A 159 -1.26 -17.23 -19.28
C LYS A 159 -0.89 -18.69 -18.99
N ASP A 160 -0.13 -18.94 -17.93
CA ASP A 160 0.40 -20.23 -17.49
C ASP A 160 0.55 -20.28 -15.94
N GLN A 161 0.62 -21.49 -15.37
CA GLN A 161 0.71 -21.71 -13.91
C GLN A 161 2.00 -21.17 -13.28
N GLN A 162 3.01 -20.86 -14.08
CA GLN A 162 4.21 -20.14 -13.64
C GLN A 162 4.10 -18.70 -14.14
N THR A 163 3.53 -17.82 -13.32
CA THR A 163 3.63 -16.37 -13.54
C THR A 163 5.08 -16.04 -13.83
N ASN A 164 5.38 -15.55 -15.03
CA ASN A 164 6.73 -15.11 -15.36
C ASN A 164 7.03 -13.84 -14.57
N LEU A 165 7.56 -14.02 -13.36
CA LEU A 165 7.92 -12.96 -12.41
C LEU A 165 8.88 -11.91 -12.99
N LEU A 166 9.55 -12.24 -14.11
CA LEU A 166 10.39 -11.31 -14.87
C LEU A 166 9.60 -10.19 -15.54
N LEU A 167 8.30 -10.40 -15.80
CA LEU A 167 7.41 -9.42 -16.40
C LEU A 167 6.64 -8.59 -15.36
N ALA A 168 6.70 -8.97 -14.09
CA ALA A 168 6.00 -8.24 -13.03
C ALA A 168 6.77 -6.95 -12.69
N SER A 169 6.01 -5.90 -12.40
CA SER A 169 6.53 -4.65 -11.85
C SER A 169 6.19 -4.53 -10.37
N THR A 170 6.79 -3.56 -9.69
CA THR A 170 6.53 -3.26 -8.29
C THR A 170 6.29 -1.78 -8.10
N ILE A 171 5.47 -1.42 -7.11
CA ILE A 171 5.36 -0.08 -6.56
C ILE A 171 5.95 -0.12 -5.16
N SER A 172 6.95 0.72 -4.90
CA SER A 172 7.53 0.92 -3.58
C SER A 172 7.67 2.40 -3.27
N TYR A 173 7.65 2.75 -1.99
CA TYR A 173 7.93 4.10 -1.52
C TYR A 173 9.20 4.07 -0.66
N ALA A 174 10.12 5.00 -0.90
CA ALA A 174 11.39 5.04 -0.19
C ALA A 174 11.90 6.48 -0.06
N ALA A 175 12.73 6.73 0.95
CA ALA A 175 13.49 7.96 1.06
C ALA A 175 14.49 8.07 -0.11
N ASP A 176 14.46 9.18 -0.83
CA ASP A 176 15.50 9.57 -1.78
C ASP A 176 16.70 10.14 -1.02
N ALA A 177 17.51 9.23 -0.47
CA ALA A 177 18.76 9.58 0.20
C ALA A 177 19.92 9.54 -0.81
N ALA A 178 20.67 10.63 -0.89
CA ALA A 178 21.91 10.65 -1.66
C ALA A 178 22.86 9.53 -1.18
N ALA A 179 23.54 8.88 -2.13
CA ALA A 179 24.37 7.67 -1.94
C ALA A 179 25.55 7.77 -0.95
N HIS A 180 25.68 8.87 -0.20
CA HIS A 180 26.82 9.20 0.64
C HIS A 180 26.45 9.41 2.12
N ASP A 181 25.17 9.27 2.49
CA ASP A 181 24.76 9.36 3.89
C ASP A 181 25.09 8.07 4.63
N SER A 182 25.76 8.18 5.79
CA SER A 182 26.03 7.03 6.65
C SER A 182 24.72 6.46 7.20
N GLU A 183 24.65 5.14 7.43
CA GLU A 183 23.43 4.47 7.93
C GLU A 183 22.88 5.11 9.23
N LEU A 184 23.75 5.68 10.07
CA LEU A 184 23.37 6.40 11.28
C LEU A 184 22.76 7.78 10.99
N LEU A 185 23.29 8.52 10.00
CA LEU A 185 22.73 9.80 9.56
C LEU A 185 21.39 9.59 8.85
N PHE A 186 21.29 8.50 8.08
CA PHE A 186 20.06 8.03 7.45
C PHE A 186 19.00 7.67 8.49
N ALA A 187 19.36 6.90 9.52
CA ALA A 187 18.44 6.58 10.61
C ALA A 187 18.00 7.83 11.39
N TYR A 188 18.92 8.73 11.73
CA TYR A 188 18.59 9.98 12.45
C TYR A 188 17.67 10.88 11.63
N ARG A 189 18.01 11.18 10.37
CA ARG A 189 17.18 12.02 9.50
C ARG A 189 15.85 11.35 9.15
N GLY A 190 15.84 10.04 8.93
CA GLY A 190 14.61 9.27 8.73
C GLY A 190 13.66 9.35 9.93
N ILE A 191 14.17 9.35 11.16
CA ILE A 191 13.33 9.52 12.37
C ILE A 191 12.65 10.90 12.43
N PHE A 192 13.26 11.94 11.84
CA PHE A 192 12.80 13.32 11.94
C PHE A 192 12.25 13.92 10.64
N GLY A 193 11.93 13.12 9.61
CA GLY A 193 11.32 13.64 8.38
C GLY A 193 12.31 14.31 7.42
N GLY A 194 13.60 13.98 7.51
CA GLY A 194 14.67 14.72 6.85
C GLY A 194 14.97 14.33 5.39
N TYR A 195 14.17 13.47 4.77
CA TYR A 195 14.36 13.05 3.38
C TYR A 195 13.06 13.19 2.57
N PRO A 196 13.15 13.65 1.31
CA PRO A 196 12.04 13.51 0.39
C PRO A 196 11.82 12.01 0.14
N GLY A 197 10.58 11.55 0.29
CA GLY A 197 10.19 10.20 -0.08
C GLY A 197 9.49 10.21 -1.43
N ILE A 198 9.81 9.20 -2.24
CA ILE A 198 9.36 9.08 -3.63
C ILE A 198 8.70 7.73 -3.87
N THR A 199 7.69 7.74 -4.75
CA THR A 199 7.07 6.51 -5.26
C THR A 199 7.86 6.02 -6.47
N THR A 200 8.27 4.76 -6.44
CA THR A 200 9.10 4.14 -7.48
C THR A 200 8.39 2.95 -8.10
N VAL A 201 8.47 2.85 -9.42
CA VAL A 201 8.00 1.69 -10.18
C VAL A 201 9.19 0.96 -10.78
N GLN A 202 9.43 -0.27 -10.35
CA GLN A 202 10.63 -1.04 -10.74
C GLN A 202 10.28 -2.49 -11.09
N PRO A 203 11.08 -3.18 -11.92
CA PRO A 203 10.89 -4.61 -12.17
C PRO A 203 10.99 -5.44 -10.88
N TYR A 204 10.11 -6.44 -10.73
CA TYR A 204 10.06 -7.26 -9.52
C TYR A 204 11.33 -8.09 -9.28
N TYR A 205 12.00 -8.54 -10.34
CA TYR A 205 13.24 -9.32 -10.21
C TYR A 205 14.35 -8.56 -9.48
N GLU A 206 14.36 -7.21 -9.54
CA GLU A 206 15.33 -6.39 -8.81
C GLU A 206 15.07 -6.47 -7.30
N LYS A 207 13.79 -6.44 -6.87
CA LYS A 207 13.42 -6.61 -5.46
C LYS A 207 13.69 -8.02 -4.94
N ILE A 208 13.46 -9.05 -5.77
CA ILE A 208 13.84 -10.43 -5.43
C ILE A 208 15.33 -10.53 -5.18
N ARG A 209 16.14 -10.02 -6.12
CA ARG A 209 17.60 -10.06 -5.99
C ARG A 209 18.07 -9.34 -4.72
N LEU A 210 17.49 -8.18 -4.41
CA LEU A 210 17.83 -7.44 -3.20
C LEU A 210 17.46 -8.22 -1.94
N TYR A 211 16.17 -8.55 -1.76
CA TYR A 211 15.69 -9.05 -0.48
C TYR A 211 15.95 -10.55 -0.27
N SER A 212 15.73 -11.38 -1.29
CA SER A 212 15.91 -12.83 -1.18
C SER A 212 17.36 -13.24 -1.41
N ASP A 213 18.01 -12.71 -2.44
CA ASP A 213 19.32 -13.24 -2.86
C ASP A 213 20.49 -12.57 -2.13
N ILE A 214 20.40 -11.26 -1.85
CA ILE A 214 21.46 -10.50 -1.17
C ILE A 214 21.20 -10.44 0.34
N GLU A 215 20.00 -10.08 0.77
CA GLU A 215 19.67 -9.95 2.20
C GLU A 215 19.22 -11.28 2.85
N HIS A 216 19.01 -12.33 2.05
CA HIS A 216 18.60 -13.66 2.52
C HIS A 216 17.29 -13.69 3.32
N ARG A 217 16.32 -12.86 2.92
CA ARG A 217 15.04 -12.69 3.64
C ARG A 217 13.93 -13.50 3.00
N ASP A 218 13.14 -14.14 3.86
CA ASP A 218 11.91 -14.78 3.43
C ASP A 218 10.88 -13.73 3.00
N LEU A 219 10.10 -14.05 1.97
CA LEU A 219 9.04 -13.18 1.47
C LEU A 219 7.67 -13.82 1.71
N TRP A 220 6.74 -13.01 2.20
CA TRP A 220 5.32 -13.34 2.27
C TRP A 220 4.56 -12.52 1.24
N GLU A 221 3.87 -13.19 0.35
CA GLU A 221 3.17 -12.60 -0.80
C GLU A 221 1.64 -12.74 -0.56
N TYR A 222 0.97 -11.61 -0.31
CA TYR A 222 -0.47 -11.53 -0.02
C TYR A 222 -1.19 -10.99 -1.26
N THR A 223 -1.72 -11.88 -2.10
CA THR A 223 -2.49 -11.45 -3.29
C THR A 223 -3.78 -10.80 -2.82
N LEU A 224 -3.99 -9.54 -3.20
CA LEU A 224 -5.16 -8.78 -2.81
C LEU A 224 -6.40 -9.23 -3.61
N ASN A 225 -7.57 -9.15 -3.01
CA ASN A 225 -8.85 -9.47 -3.65
C ASN A 225 -9.48 -8.25 -4.36
N LEU A 226 -8.65 -7.40 -4.97
CA LEU A 226 -9.09 -6.22 -5.72
C LEU A 226 -9.74 -6.63 -7.05
N GLY A 227 -10.83 -5.96 -7.41
CA GLY A 227 -11.43 -6.02 -8.74
C GLY A 227 -10.63 -5.19 -9.74
N GLN A 228 -10.89 -5.41 -11.04
CA GLN A 228 -10.13 -4.75 -12.10
C GLN A 228 -10.23 -3.21 -12.04
N GLN A 229 -11.42 -2.67 -11.73
CA GLN A 229 -11.61 -1.22 -11.58
C GLN A 229 -10.81 -0.65 -10.40
N GLU A 230 -10.72 -1.38 -9.29
CA GLU A 230 -9.95 -0.98 -8.11
C GLU A 230 -8.44 -1.00 -8.42
N VAL A 231 -7.97 -2.01 -9.16
CA VAL A 231 -6.59 -2.07 -9.67
C VAL A 231 -6.30 -0.89 -10.61
N GLU A 232 -7.21 -0.59 -11.54
CA GLU A 232 -7.06 0.54 -12.46
C GLU A 232 -7.03 1.88 -11.71
N LEU A 233 -7.84 2.06 -10.67
CA LEU A 233 -7.84 3.26 -9.84
C LEU A 233 -6.54 3.40 -9.03
N MET A 234 -6.03 2.29 -8.47
CA MET A 234 -4.72 2.26 -7.80
C MET A 234 -3.61 2.72 -8.75
N LEU A 235 -3.59 2.18 -9.97
CA LEU A 235 -2.61 2.56 -10.98
C LEU A 235 -2.79 4.01 -11.42
N ALA A 236 -4.03 4.45 -11.65
CA ALA A 236 -4.34 5.82 -11.99
C ALA A 236 -3.75 6.78 -10.96
N HIS A 237 -3.90 6.48 -9.67
CA HIS A 237 -3.37 7.34 -8.62
C HIS A 237 -1.86 7.19 -8.43
N ALA A 238 -1.30 5.99 -8.57
CA ALA A 238 0.15 5.79 -8.59
C ALA A 238 0.84 6.63 -9.68
N TRP A 239 0.17 6.81 -10.83
CA TRP A 239 0.63 7.73 -11.88
C TRP A 239 0.61 9.20 -11.42
N GLU A 240 -0.39 9.63 -10.66
CA GLU A 240 -0.51 11.02 -10.16
C GLU A 240 0.62 11.41 -9.20
N ILE A 241 1.13 10.42 -8.44
CA ILE A 241 2.09 10.66 -7.35
C ILE A 241 3.53 10.24 -7.67
N ARG A 242 3.79 9.67 -8.84
CA ARG A 242 5.11 9.06 -9.16
C ARG A 242 6.29 10.03 -9.12
N ASP A 243 6.03 11.31 -9.37
CA ASP A 243 7.03 12.40 -9.40
C ASP A 243 6.75 13.44 -8.31
N ILE A 244 5.97 13.07 -7.28
CA ILE A 244 5.56 13.96 -6.19
C ILE A 244 6.29 13.57 -4.91
N ASN A 245 6.94 14.55 -4.30
CA ASN A 245 7.59 14.39 -3.03
C ASN A 245 6.60 14.47 -1.87
N PHE A 246 6.81 13.59 -0.90
CA PHE A 246 6.18 13.60 0.41
C PHE A 246 7.29 13.47 1.45
N ASP A 247 7.18 14.13 2.60
CA ASP A 247 8.13 13.98 3.70
C ASP A 247 8.18 12.51 4.15
N TYR A 248 9.39 11.94 4.23
CA TYR A 248 9.58 10.56 4.68
C TYR A 248 9.90 10.51 6.17
N TYR A 249 9.00 9.92 6.95
CA TYR A 249 9.20 9.65 8.37
C TYR A 249 9.31 8.14 8.62
N PHE A 250 10.33 7.71 9.36
CA PHE A 250 10.64 6.30 9.56
C PHE A 250 9.53 5.54 10.31
N PHE A 251 8.84 6.23 11.23
CA PHE A 251 7.89 5.60 12.13
C PHE A 251 6.46 5.59 11.59
N ASP A 252 5.99 6.66 10.96
CA ASP A 252 4.62 6.82 10.46
C ASP A 252 4.57 6.91 8.93
N GLU A 253 4.92 8.05 8.31
CA GLU A 253 4.80 8.32 6.86
C GLU A 253 5.89 7.60 6.04
N ASN A 254 6.08 6.30 6.32
CA ASN A 254 7.03 5.42 5.69
C ASN A 254 6.42 4.65 4.51
N CYS A 255 7.19 3.71 3.98
CA CYS A 255 6.78 2.84 2.88
C CYS A 255 5.46 2.11 3.16
N ALA A 256 5.25 1.61 4.37
CA ALA A 256 4.07 0.83 4.69
C ALA A 256 2.81 1.71 4.71
N TYR A 257 2.89 2.92 5.27
CA TYR A 257 1.79 3.89 5.29
C TYR A 257 1.34 4.28 3.88
N ARG A 258 2.29 4.65 3.00
CA ARG A 258 1.95 5.07 1.63
C ARG A 258 1.33 3.94 0.80
N LEU A 259 1.69 2.68 1.05
CA LEU A 259 1.05 1.55 0.41
C LEU A 259 -0.37 1.30 0.94
N LEU A 260 -0.63 1.52 2.23
CA LEU A 260 -2.00 1.48 2.77
C LEU A 260 -2.86 2.57 2.13
N ALA A 261 -2.32 3.78 1.94
CA ALA A 261 -3.02 4.86 1.23
C ALA A 261 -3.41 4.43 -0.19
N LEU A 262 -2.51 3.78 -0.94
CA LEU A 262 -2.83 3.26 -2.27
C LEU A 262 -3.95 2.20 -2.25
N ILE A 263 -3.99 1.35 -1.21
CA ILE A 263 -5.05 0.34 -1.07
C ILE A 263 -6.38 1.01 -0.69
N ASP A 264 -6.38 2.00 0.20
CA ASP A 264 -7.56 2.79 0.57
C ASP A 264 -8.14 3.56 -0.63
N ILE A 265 -7.28 4.05 -1.53
CA ILE A 265 -7.70 4.72 -2.77
C ILE A 265 -8.29 3.70 -3.75
N ALA A 266 -7.68 2.52 -3.88
CA ALA A 266 -8.17 1.46 -4.75
C ALA A 266 -9.57 0.97 -4.33
N ARG A 267 -9.80 0.84 -3.02
CA ARG A 267 -11.07 0.43 -2.42
C ARG A 267 -11.47 1.40 -1.30
N PRO A 268 -12.18 2.49 -1.63
CA PRO A 268 -12.65 3.43 -0.62
C PRO A 268 -13.47 2.75 0.49
N GLY A 269 -13.21 3.15 1.74
CA GLY A 269 -13.92 2.64 2.93
C GLY A 269 -13.23 1.49 3.67
N THR A 270 -12.04 1.06 3.24
CA THR A 270 -11.20 0.12 4.02
C THR A 270 -10.65 0.76 5.29
N ASN A 271 -10.45 2.08 5.28
CA ASN A 271 -9.97 2.87 6.42
C ASN A 271 -8.71 2.25 7.03
N LEU A 272 -7.74 1.87 6.20
CA LEU A 272 -6.47 1.29 6.64
C LEU A 272 -5.59 2.37 7.28
N LEU A 273 -5.64 3.60 6.76
CA LEU A 273 -4.89 4.72 7.33
C LEU A 273 -5.34 5.06 8.76
N ASP A 274 -6.62 4.84 9.09
CA ASP A 274 -7.15 5.07 10.45
C ASP A 274 -6.54 4.11 11.50
N GLU A 275 -5.99 2.97 11.09
CA GLU A 275 -5.29 2.04 11.99
C GLU A 275 -3.90 2.57 12.40
N VAL A 276 -3.35 3.52 11.64
CA VAL A 276 -2.03 4.12 11.87
C VAL A 276 -2.16 5.18 12.96
N THR A 277 -1.92 4.77 14.21
CA THR A 277 -2.02 5.68 15.37
C THR A 277 -0.73 6.48 15.62
N THR A 278 0.39 5.78 15.68
CA THR A 278 1.69 6.37 16.03
C THR A 278 2.82 5.82 15.16
N HIS A 279 2.67 4.59 14.66
CA HIS A 279 3.67 3.92 13.86
C HIS A 279 2.99 3.05 12.79
N ALA A 280 3.52 3.04 11.57
CA ALA A 280 3.18 2.13 10.49
C ALA A 280 4.27 1.07 10.36
N ILE A 281 4.28 0.08 11.26
CA ILE A 281 5.24 -1.02 11.21
C ILE A 281 4.83 -1.98 10.07
N PRO A 282 5.72 -2.36 9.14
CA PRO A 282 5.37 -3.18 7.98
C PRO A 282 4.65 -4.50 8.30
N SER A 283 4.98 -5.17 9.40
CA SER A 283 4.25 -6.38 9.82
C SER A 283 2.83 -6.09 10.32
N ASP A 284 2.62 -4.94 10.95
CA ASP A 284 1.29 -4.52 11.42
C ASP A 284 0.40 -4.12 10.24
N THR A 285 0.95 -3.43 9.24
CA THR A 285 0.20 -3.05 8.03
C THR A 285 -0.30 -4.27 7.26
N VAL A 286 0.52 -5.31 7.15
CA VAL A 286 0.11 -6.62 6.59
C VAL A 286 -1.04 -7.21 7.39
N ARG A 287 -0.95 -7.20 8.72
CA ARG A 287 -2.02 -7.70 9.60
C ARG A 287 -3.32 -6.93 9.38
N TRP A 288 -3.29 -5.60 9.29
CA TRP A 288 -4.50 -4.80 9.05
C TRP A 288 -5.14 -5.11 7.69
N VAL A 289 -4.35 -5.30 6.64
CA VAL A 289 -4.85 -5.70 5.31
C VAL A 289 -5.53 -7.08 5.38
N VAL A 290 -4.97 -8.02 6.14
CA VAL A 290 -5.60 -9.34 6.39
C VAL A 290 -6.89 -9.19 7.19
N ASP A 291 -6.88 -8.42 8.29
CA ASP A 291 -8.03 -8.24 9.19
C ASP A 291 -9.21 -7.56 8.50
N LYS A 292 -8.95 -6.69 7.51
CA LYS A 292 -9.97 -6.05 6.65
C LYS A 292 -10.45 -6.97 5.51
N ASN A 293 -10.07 -8.24 5.50
CA ASN A 293 -10.44 -9.24 4.48
C ASN A 293 -10.06 -8.82 3.06
N LEU A 294 -8.91 -8.19 2.88
CA LEU A 294 -8.43 -7.74 1.56
C LEU A 294 -7.56 -8.77 0.85
N VAL A 295 -7.29 -9.92 1.47
CA VAL A 295 -6.38 -10.94 0.95
C VAL A 295 -7.15 -12.12 0.37
N LYS A 296 -6.81 -12.48 -0.87
CA LYS A 296 -7.34 -13.64 -1.59
C LYS A 296 -6.52 -14.91 -1.33
N ASN A 297 -5.20 -14.80 -1.36
CA ASN A 297 -4.28 -15.91 -1.18
C ASN A 297 -2.97 -15.43 -0.53
N VAL A 298 -2.29 -16.34 0.17
CA VAL A 298 -0.97 -16.10 0.76
C VAL A 298 0.02 -17.10 0.20
N HIS A 299 1.17 -16.63 -0.25
CA HIS A 299 2.26 -17.47 -0.73
C HIS A 299 3.54 -17.14 0.04
N TYR A 300 4.20 -18.18 0.56
CA TYR A 300 5.46 -18.06 1.25
C TYR A 300 6.61 -18.43 0.31
N ARG A 301 7.62 -17.57 0.24
CA ARG A 301 8.87 -17.80 -0.49
C ARG A 301 10.02 -17.80 0.50
N ALA A 302 10.60 -18.97 0.71
CA ALA A 302 11.82 -19.11 1.50
C ALA A 302 13.00 -18.45 0.78
N SER A 303 13.88 -17.80 1.54
CA SER A 303 15.18 -17.37 1.06
C SER A 303 16.10 -18.56 0.82
N ALA A 304 17.20 -18.34 0.08
CA ALA A 304 18.23 -19.37 -0.08
C ALA A 304 18.78 -19.84 1.28
N ALA A 305 18.96 -18.93 2.24
CA ALA A 305 19.43 -19.28 3.58
C ALA A 305 18.41 -20.13 4.35
N SER A 306 17.13 -19.78 4.31
CA SER A 306 16.07 -20.57 4.96
C SER A 306 15.91 -21.95 4.32
N ALA A 307 16.03 -22.05 2.99
CA ALA A 307 16.00 -23.32 2.26
C ALA A 307 17.19 -24.21 2.62
N VAL A 308 18.41 -23.65 2.69
CA VAL A 308 19.62 -24.37 3.12
C VAL A 308 19.51 -24.80 4.58
N ALA A 309 19.11 -23.90 5.48
CA ALA A 309 18.94 -24.22 6.91
C ALA A 309 17.90 -25.32 7.13
N HIS A 310 16.78 -25.29 6.41
CA HIS A 310 15.78 -26.35 6.44
C HIS A 310 16.35 -27.68 5.94
N SER A 311 17.06 -27.66 4.81
CA SER A 311 17.71 -28.85 4.23
C SER A 311 18.72 -29.47 5.20
N LEU A 312 19.55 -28.65 5.85
CA LEU A 312 20.50 -29.08 6.87
C LEU A 312 19.80 -29.68 8.11
N SER A 313 18.70 -29.08 8.56
CA SER A 313 17.95 -29.59 9.72
C SER A 313 17.34 -30.97 9.51
N ALA A 314 17.06 -31.34 8.26
CA ALA A 314 16.55 -32.65 7.87
C ALA A 314 17.64 -33.72 7.73
N LEU A 315 18.93 -33.36 7.83
CA LEU A 315 20.04 -34.30 7.75
C LEU A 315 20.33 -34.96 9.12
N PRO A 316 20.82 -36.22 9.14
CA PRO A 316 21.39 -36.82 10.35
C PRO A 316 22.58 -36.00 10.89
N PRO A 317 22.89 -36.06 12.20
CA PRO A 317 23.97 -35.26 12.80
C PRO A 317 25.35 -35.43 12.12
N SER A 318 25.69 -36.65 11.69
CA SER A 318 26.94 -36.93 10.96
C SER A 318 27.00 -36.21 9.61
N SER A 319 25.88 -36.18 8.88
CA SER A 319 25.74 -35.51 7.59
C SER A 319 25.75 -33.99 7.75
N GLN A 320 25.24 -33.44 8.86
CA GLN A 320 25.36 -32.01 9.17
C GLN A 320 26.82 -31.60 9.41
N THR A 321 27.58 -32.40 10.16
CA THR A 321 29.02 -32.15 10.37
C THR A 321 29.79 -32.18 9.06
N LEU A 322 29.50 -33.15 8.19
CA LEU A 322 30.12 -33.25 6.87
C LEU A 322 29.75 -32.05 5.97
N ALA A 323 28.49 -31.62 5.98
CA ALA A 323 28.05 -30.45 5.22
C ALA A 323 28.76 -29.17 5.67
N ALA A 324 28.92 -28.97 6.99
CA ALA A 324 29.68 -27.86 7.55
C ALA A 324 31.16 -27.94 7.15
N ALA A 325 31.76 -29.14 7.24
CA ALA A 325 33.16 -29.34 6.83
C ALA A 325 33.40 -29.07 5.34
N ILE A 326 32.42 -29.35 4.47
CA ILE A 326 32.47 -28.98 3.05
C ILE A 326 32.35 -27.46 2.87
N ALA A 327 31.39 -26.82 3.54
CA ALA A 327 31.16 -25.37 3.45
C ALA A 327 32.37 -24.55 3.93
N ASP A 328 33.04 -24.99 4.99
CA ASP A 328 34.25 -24.37 5.53
C ASP A 328 35.53 -24.75 4.74
N GLY A 329 35.42 -25.63 3.75
CA GLY A 329 36.53 -26.07 2.90
C GLY A 329 37.49 -27.09 3.54
N TYR A 330 37.14 -27.66 4.69
CA TYR A 330 37.89 -28.74 5.34
C TYR A 330 37.79 -30.07 4.57
N VAL A 331 36.65 -30.30 3.90
CA VAL A 331 36.39 -31.49 3.08
C VAL A 331 36.01 -31.04 1.68
N LYS A 332 36.57 -31.67 0.65
CA LYS A 332 36.16 -31.37 -0.73
C LYS A 332 34.84 -32.07 -1.08
N PRO A 333 33.97 -31.45 -1.89
CA PRO A 333 32.73 -32.08 -2.36
C PRO A 333 32.93 -33.41 -3.09
N ASP A 334 34.11 -33.63 -3.69
CA ASP A 334 34.50 -34.83 -4.43
C ASP A 334 35.38 -35.81 -3.61
N SER A 335 35.47 -35.62 -2.29
CA SER A 335 36.26 -36.49 -1.42
C SER A 335 35.66 -37.91 -1.27
N ASP A 336 36.52 -38.88 -0.96
CA ASP A 336 36.11 -40.28 -0.75
C ASP A 336 35.05 -40.42 0.35
N GLU A 337 35.07 -39.55 1.36
CA GLU A 337 34.08 -39.51 2.45
C GLU A 337 32.67 -39.17 1.93
N VAL A 338 32.57 -38.23 0.99
CA VAL A 338 31.29 -37.85 0.35
C VAL A 338 30.85 -38.90 -0.67
N LEU A 339 31.81 -39.46 -1.43
CA LEU A 339 31.54 -40.50 -2.43
C LEU A 339 31.15 -41.85 -1.81
N ALA A 340 31.51 -42.09 -0.55
CA ALA A 340 31.10 -43.28 0.21
C ALA A 340 29.64 -43.23 0.69
N LEU A 341 29.00 -42.06 0.70
CA LEU A 341 27.60 -41.93 1.08
C LEU A 341 26.65 -42.63 0.09
N PRO A 342 25.51 -43.16 0.56
CA PRO A 342 24.44 -43.62 -0.33
C PRO A 342 24.04 -42.53 -1.35
N PRO A 343 23.68 -42.88 -2.59
CA PRO A 343 23.32 -41.89 -3.62
C PRO A 343 22.26 -40.87 -3.16
N GLU A 344 21.20 -41.34 -2.47
CA GLU A 344 20.13 -40.49 -1.93
C GLU A 344 20.59 -39.51 -0.84
N GLU A 345 21.66 -39.83 -0.12
CA GLU A 345 22.27 -38.91 0.85
C GLU A 345 23.21 -37.94 0.16
N ARG A 346 23.94 -38.40 -0.86
CA ARG A 346 24.90 -37.59 -1.63
C ARG A 346 24.23 -36.45 -2.40
N GLU A 347 23.03 -36.69 -2.94
CA GLU A 347 22.23 -35.65 -3.62
C GLU A 347 21.95 -34.45 -2.72
N LYS A 348 21.91 -34.64 -1.39
CA LYS A 348 21.64 -33.56 -0.42
C LYS A 348 22.86 -32.65 -0.16
N PHE A 349 24.02 -32.97 -0.74
CA PHE A 349 25.25 -32.19 -0.64
C PHE A 349 25.61 -31.46 -1.94
N ILE A 350 24.78 -31.57 -2.98
CA ILE A 350 24.96 -30.87 -4.25
C ILE A 350 24.14 -29.58 -4.18
N PHE A 351 24.81 -28.44 -3.99
CA PHE A 351 24.22 -27.09 -4.02
C PHE A 351 24.65 -26.32 -5.26
#